data_AF-A0AA41N632-F1
#
_entry.id   AF-A0AA41N632-F1
#
_cell.length_a   1.000
_cell.length_b   1.000
_cell.length_c   1.000
_cell.angle_alpha   90.00
_cell.angle_beta   90.00
_cell.angle_gamma   90.00
#
_symmetry.space_group_name_H-M   'P 1'
#
loop_
_entity.id
_entity.type
_entity.pdbx_description
1 polymer ?
#
loop_
_entity_poly.entity_id
_entity_poly.type
_entity_poly.pdbx_seq_one_letter_code
_entity_poly.pdbx_strand_id
1 'polypeptide(L)'
;MEGGDGDVAVASFGALGSGVAAATVRELLQDECYSDFLNEDFDVKTYTSQSIHQAVIAEQLAKLAQGISQLDKELHLQVVARHEDLLAQATGIESLEGIVLSAITD
;
A
#
# COMPACT_ATOMS: atom_id res chain seq x y z
N MET A 1 68.83 47.22 -5.74
CA MET A 1 67.53 47.37 -6.42
C MET A 1 66.93 45.99 -6.44
N GLU A 2 66.17 45.69 -5.38
CA GLU A 2 64.68 45.68 -5.39
C GLU A 2 64.23 44.36 -6.03
N GLY A 3 63.62 43.41 -5.33
CA GLY A 3 62.63 43.52 -4.26
C GLY A 3 61.36 42.85 -4.78
N GLY A 4 60.75 41.95 -4.00
CA GLY A 4 59.43 41.42 -4.33
C GLY A 4 59.15 40.00 -3.84
N ASP A 5 59.11 39.82 -2.52
CA ASP A 5 58.27 38.78 -1.92
C ASP A 5 56.81 39.05 -2.28
N GLY A 6 56.26 38.27 -3.19
CA GLY A 6 54.84 38.20 -3.45
C GLY A 6 54.23 37.08 -2.60
N ASP A 7 54.07 37.35 -1.29
CA ASP A 7 53.24 36.55 -0.41
C ASP A 7 51.79 36.65 -0.89
N VAL A 8 51.39 35.70 -1.74
CA VAL A 8 49.98 35.53 -2.09
C VAL A 8 49.36 34.81 -0.90
N ALA A 9 48.81 35.59 0.02
CA ALA A 9 47.90 35.11 1.04
C ALA A 9 46.73 34.40 0.34
N VAL A 10 46.87 33.07 0.17
CA VAL A 10 45.77 32.20 -0.25
C VAL A 10 44.78 32.24 0.90
N ALA A 11 43.76 33.09 0.75
CA ALA A 11 42.62 33.12 1.63
C ALA A 11 42.05 31.70 1.73
N SER A 12 42.22 31.10 2.90
CA SER A 12 41.57 29.85 3.29
C SER A 12 40.06 30.06 3.31
N PHE A 13 39.42 29.91 2.15
CA PHE A 13 37.96 29.86 2.00
C PHE A 13 37.39 28.45 2.27
N GLY A 14 38.23 27.49 2.67
CA GLY A 14 37.83 26.08 2.85
C GLY A 14 36.98 25.79 4.08
N ALA A 15 36.88 26.72 5.05
CA ALA A 15 36.24 26.43 6.34
C ALA A 15 34.69 26.55 6.31
N LEU A 16 34.12 27.37 5.42
CA LEU A 16 32.68 27.65 5.41
C LEU A 16 31.84 26.57 4.72
N GLY A 17 32.39 25.85 3.74
CA GLY A 17 31.72 24.73 3.07
C GLY A 17 31.71 23.45 3.90
N SER A 18 32.76 23.23 4.70
CA SER A 18 32.94 22.03 5.52
C SER A 18 31.92 21.95 6.68
N GLY A 19 31.62 23.08 7.32
CA GLY A 19 30.66 23.13 8.43
C GLY A 19 29.22 22.84 8.01
N VAL A 20 28.81 23.32 6.83
CA VAL A 20 27.47 23.07 6.29
C VAL A 20 27.33 21.64 5.80
N ALA A 21 28.33 21.11 5.09
CA ALA A 21 28.35 19.71 4.66
C ALA A 21 28.32 18.74 5.86
N ALA A 22 29.04 19.04 6.94
CA ALA A 22 29.02 18.24 8.16
C ALA A 22 27.70 18.32 8.92
N ALA A 23 26.94 19.42 8.78
CA ALA A 23 25.60 19.56 9.35
C ALA A 23 24.57 18.76 8.54
N THR A 24 24.61 18.83 7.21
CA THR A 24 23.71 18.06 6.33
C THR A 24 23.96 16.55 6.42
N VAL A 25 25.23 16.13 6.56
CA VAL A 25 25.55 14.72 6.81
C VAL A 25 25.00 14.28 8.17
N ARG A 26 25.11 15.12 9.20
CA ARG A 26 24.54 14.80 10.51
C ARG A 26 23.03 14.66 10.50
N GLU A 27 22.34 15.47 9.71
CA GLU A 27 20.90 15.37 9.51
C GLU A 27 20.52 14.07 8.80
N LEU A 28 21.27 13.69 7.75
CA LEU A 28 21.09 12.42 7.04
C LEU A 28 21.32 11.21 7.96
N LEU A 29 22.31 11.28 8.85
CA LEU A 29 22.63 10.22 9.83
C LEU A 29 21.57 10.09 10.94
N GLN A 30 20.70 11.07 11.12
CA GLN A 30 19.62 11.05 12.11
C GLN A 30 18.30 10.54 11.53
N ASP A 31 18.22 10.37 10.22
CA ASP A 31 17.01 9.87 9.57
C ASP A 31 17.04 8.34 9.56
N GLU A 32 16.04 7.75 10.22
CA GLU A 32 15.82 6.31 10.28
C GLU A 32 15.66 5.69 8.88
N CYS A 33 15.22 6.45 7.86
CA CYS A 33 15.08 5.93 6.51
C CYS A 33 16.43 5.62 5.84
N TYR A 34 17.52 6.22 6.33
CA TYR A 34 18.87 5.97 5.82
C TYR A 34 19.68 5.01 6.70
N SER A 35 19.16 4.63 7.87
CA SER A 35 19.86 3.76 8.83
C SER A 35 20.36 2.46 8.21
N ASP A 36 19.54 1.80 7.39
CA ASP A 36 19.90 0.58 6.66
C ASP A 36 21.08 0.80 5.70
N PHE A 37 21.11 1.93 5.00
CA PHE A 37 22.15 2.28 4.01
C PHE A 37 23.48 2.70 4.65
N LEU A 38 23.44 3.12 5.91
CA LEU A 38 24.60 3.55 6.69
C LEU A 38 25.30 2.38 7.39
N ASN A 39 24.73 1.19 7.32
CA ASN A 39 25.34 -0.03 7.85
C ASN A 39 26.56 -0.43 7.01
N GLU A 40 27.68 -0.75 7.67
CA GLU A 40 28.92 -1.16 6.99
C GLU A 40 28.75 -2.46 6.18
N ASP A 41 27.82 -3.32 6.60
CA ASP A 41 27.47 -4.57 5.92
C ASP A 41 26.30 -4.42 4.92
N PHE A 42 25.93 -3.20 4.53
CA PHE A 42 24.82 -2.97 3.62
C PHE A 42 25.05 -3.65 2.26
N ASP A 43 24.26 -4.68 1.98
CA ASP A 43 24.24 -5.35 0.67
C ASP A 43 23.06 -4.86 -0.17
N VAL A 44 23.37 -4.04 -1.17
CA VAL A 44 22.40 -3.52 -2.14
C VAL A 44 21.63 -4.64 -2.86
N LYS A 45 22.25 -5.80 -3.11
CA LYS A 45 21.58 -6.90 -3.83
C LYS A 45 20.53 -7.56 -2.95
N THR A 46 20.85 -7.81 -1.69
CA THR A 46 19.90 -8.33 -0.71
C THR A 46 18.77 -7.34 -0.45
N TYR A 47 19.11 -6.05 -0.24
CA TYR A 47 18.11 -5.01 0.00
C TYR A 47 17.12 -4.84 -1.17
N THR A 48 17.62 -4.81 -2.41
CA THR A 48 16.77 -4.71 -3.62
C THR A 48 15.91 -5.95 -3.80
N SER A 49 16.48 -7.15 -3.64
CA SER A 49 15.73 -8.41 -3.69
C SER A 49 14.60 -8.43 -2.66
N GLN A 50 14.90 -8.09 -1.41
CA GLN A 50 13.93 -8.04 -0.32
C GLN A 50 12.83 -6.99 -0.56
N SER A 51 13.20 -5.81 -1.05
CA SER A 51 12.26 -4.74 -1.39
C SER A 51 11.32 -5.16 -2.53
N ILE A 52 11.82 -5.86 -3.55
CA ILE A 52 11.01 -6.44 -4.63
C ILE A 52 10.06 -7.51 -4.07
N HIS A 53 10.55 -8.41 -3.22
CA HIS A 53 9.70 -9.42 -2.57
C HIS A 53 8.58 -8.79 -1.74
N GLN A 54 8.88 -7.73 -0.98
CA GLN A 54 7.90 -6.99 -0.20
C GLN A 54 6.81 -6.37 -1.09
N ALA A 55 7.20 -5.75 -2.22
CA ALA A 55 6.27 -5.20 -3.20
C ALA A 55 5.35 -6.28 -3.80
N VAL A 56 5.91 -7.45 -4.12
CA VAL A 56 5.14 -8.61 -4.61
C VAL A 56 4.16 -9.11 -3.54
N ILE A 57 4.56 -9.18 -2.26
CA ILE A 57 3.68 -9.59 -1.17
C ILE A 57 2.49 -8.62 -1.04
N ALA A 58 2.74 -7.31 -1.10
CA ALA A 58 1.68 -6.30 -1.06
C ALA A 58 0.70 -6.46 -2.23
N GLU A 59 1.21 -6.72 -3.44
CA GLU A 59 0.38 -6.98 -4.61
C GLU A 59 -0.50 -8.22 -4.43
N GLN A 60 0.06 -9.32 -3.89
CA GLN A 60 -0.71 -10.54 -3.65
C GLN A 60 -1.79 -10.35 -2.57
N LEU A 61 -1.48 -9.60 -1.51
CA LEU A 61 -2.48 -9.23 -0.50
C LEU A 61 -3.62 -8.38 -1.10
N ALA A 62 -3.29 -7.44 -2.00
CA ALA A 62 -4.29 -6.63 -2.70
C ALA A 62 -5.20 -7.50 -3.58
N LYS A 63 -4.63 -8.45 -4.34
CA LYS A 63 -5.40 -9.41 -5.15
C LYS A 63 -6.30 -10.30 -4.30
N LEU A 64 -5.82 -10.76 -3.15
CA LEU A 64 -6.61 -11.56 -2.22
C LEU A 64 -7.79 -10.74 -1.65
N ALA A 65 -7.54 -9.52 -1.19
CA ALA A 65 -8.59 -8.62 -0.70
C ALA A 65 -9.65 -8.32 -1.78
N GLN A 66 -9.21 -8.14 -3.03
CA GLN A 66 -10.10 -8.00 -4.18
C GLN A 66 -10.96 -9.26 -4.38
N GLY A 67 -10.35 -10.45 -4.37
CA GLY A 67 -11.07 -11.72 -4.52
C GLY A 67 -12.12 -11.94 -3.42
N ILE A 68 -11.76 -11.65 -2.16
CA ILE A 68 -12.69 -11.71 -1.02
C ILE A 68 -13.87 -10.76 -1.23
N SER A 69 -13.61 -9.53 -1.66
CA SER A 69 -14.66 -8.52 -1.90
C SER A 69 -15.60 -8.93 -3.04
N GLN A 70 -15.07 -9.59 -4.09
CA GLN A 70 -15.89 -10.11 -5.18
C GLN A 70 -16.77 -11.27 -4.71
N LEU A 71 -16.21 -12.20 -3.92
CA LEU A 71 -16.96 -13.31 -3.35
C LEU A 71 -18.09 -12.81 -2.43
N ASP A 72 -17.82 -11.81 -1.60
CA ASP A 72 -18.81 -11.19 -0.72
C ASP A 72 -19.98 -10.59 -1.51
N LYS A 73 -19.68 -9.84 -2.57
CA LYS A 73 -20.69 -9.27 -3.47
C LYS A 73 -21.55 -10.36 -4.11
N GLU A 74 -20.91 -11.42 -4.63
CA GLU A 74 -21.61 -12.51 -5.30
C GLU A 74 -22.49 -13.30 -4.31
N LEU A 75 -21.97 -13.57 -3.12
CA LEU A 75 -22.73 -14.22 -2.05
C LEU A 75 -23.94 -13.39 -1.64
N HIS A 76 -23.77 -12.06 -1.53
CA HIS A 76 -24.89 -11.16 -1.25
C HIS A 76 -25.96 -11.22 -2.35
N LEU A 77 -25.57 -11.17 -3.63
CA LEU A 77 -26.50 -11.29 -4.75
C LEU A 77 -27.25 -12.63 -4.74
N GLN A 78 -26.54 -13.74 -4.54
CA GLN A 78 -27.17 -15.07 -4.50
C GLN A 78 -28.15 -15.21 -3.34
N VAL A 79 -27.80 -14.68 -2.16
CA VAL A 79 -28.70 -14.69 -0.99
C VAL A 79 -29.94 -13.87 -1.26
N VAL A 80 -29.80 -12.67 -1.82
CA VAL A 80 -30.94 -11.78 -2.15
C VAL A 80 -31.83 -12.43 -3.20
N ALA A 81 -31.28 -12.91 -4.32
CA ALA A 81 -32.03 -13.56 -5.39
C ALA A 81 -32.80 -14.79 -4.86
N ARG A 82 -32.15 -15.63 -4.05
CA ARG A 82 -32.80 -16.79 -3.45
C ARG A 82 -33.94 -16.38 -2.50
N HIS A 83 -33.80 -15.26 -1.80
CA HIS A 83 -34.85 -14.76 -0.92
C HIS A 83 -36.05 -14.26 -1.71
N GLU A 84 -35.81 -13.52 -2.80
CA GLU A 84 -36.86 -13.09 -3.73
C GLU A 84 -37.58 -14.28 -4.37
N ASP A 85 -36.84 -15.32 -4.79
CA ASP A 85 -37.43 -16.54 -5.34
C ASP A 85 -38.30 -17.28 -4.32
N LEU A 86 -37.83 -17.39 -3.06
CA LEU A 86 -38.61 -18.00 -1.98
C LEU A 86 -39.87 -17.19 -1.65
N LEU A 87 -39.78 -15.85 -1.67
CA LEU A 87 -40.93 -14.96 -1.50
C LEU A 87 -41.93 -15.11 -2.65
N ALA A 88 -41.45 -15.14 -3.90
CA ALA A 88 -42.28 -15.36 -5.07
C ALA A 88 -42.98 -16.73 -5.04
N GLN A 89 -42.28 -17.77 -4.58
CA GLN A 89 -42.88 -19.10 -4.37
C GLN A 89 -43.95 -19.08 -3.28
N ALA A 90 -43.69 -18.46 -2.13
CA ALA A 90 -44.65 -18.39 -1.03
C ALA A 90 -45.92 -17.63 -1.42
N THR A 91 -45.78 -16.48 -2.07
CA THR A 91 -46.91 -15.68 -2.57
C THR A 91 -47.67 -16.38 -3.70
N GLY A 92 -46.97 -17.09 -4.59
CA GLY A 92 -47.58 -17.94 -5.61
C GLY A 92 -48.38 -19.10 -5.02
N ILE A 93 -47.85 -19.77 -4.00
CA ILE A 93 -48.53 -20.86 -3.30
C ILE A 93 -49.76 -20.34 -2.54
N GLU A 94 -49.65 -19.22 -1.83
CA GLU A 94 -50.80 -18.60 -1.14
C GLU A 94 -51.93 -18.24 -2.12
N SER A 95 -51.58 -17.73 -3.31
CA SER A 95 -52.56 -17.49 -4.38
C SER A 95 -53.20 -18.77 -4.90
N LEU A 96 -52.45 -19.87 -5.01
CA LEU A 96 -52.98 -21.17 -5.43
C LEU A 96 -53.88 -21.80 -4.34
N GLU A 97 -53.52 -21.70 -3.07
CA GLU A 97 -54.35 -22.15 -1.94
C GLU A 97 -55.67 -21.39 -1.88
N GLY A 98 -55.66 -20.07 -2.13
CA GLY A 98 -56.88 -19.28 -2.22
C GLY A 98 -57.84 -19.74 -3.33
N ILE A 99 -57.32 -20.14 -4.49
CA ILE A 99 -58.12 -20.67 -5.59
C ILE A 99 -58.71 -22.04 -5.24
N VAL A 100 -57.92 -22.93 -4.63
CA VAL A 100 -58.39 -24.27 -4.22
C VAL A 100 -59.45 -24.16 -3.12
N LEU A 101 -59.27 -23.28 -2.14
CA LEU A 101 -60.25 -23.06 -1.08
C LEU A 101 -61.55 -22.45 -1.62
N SER A 102 -61.44 -21.48 -2.54
CA SER A 102 -62.60 -20.87 -3.20
C SER A 102 -63.37 -21.87 -4.05
N ALA A 103 -62.68 -22.78 -4.75
CA ALA A 103 -63.30 -23.78 -5.61
C ALA A 103 -63.95 -24.95 -4.84
N ILE A 104 -63.59 -25.15 -3.58
CA ILE A 104 -64.22 -26.15 -2.69
C ILE A 104 -65.41 -25.55 -1.92
N THR A 105 -65.49 -24.21 -1.83
CA THR A 105 -66.53 -23.49 -1.09
C THR A 105 -67.72 -23.06 -1.96
N ASP A 106 -67.57 -23.07 -3.29
CA ASP A 106 -68.63 -22.87 -4.29
C ASP A 106 -69.30 -24.22 -4.67
#